data_AF-C0NSJ2-F1
#
_entry.id   AF-C0NSJ2-F1
#
_cell.length_a   1.000
_cell.length_b   1.000
_cell.length_c   1.000
_cell.angle_alpha   90.00
_cell.angle_beta   90.00
_cell.angle_gamma   90.00
#
_symmetry.space_group_name_H-M   'P 1'
#
loop_
_entity.id
_entity.type
_entity.pdbx_description
1 polymer ?
#
loop_
_entity_poly.entity_id
_entity_poly.type
_entity_poly.pdbx_seq_one_letter_code
_entity_poly.pdbx_strand_id
1 'polypeptide(L)'
;MVRTARSRGLRIPVLLMGYYNPLLQYKEDKMLRDAREAGVNGFIMVDLPPEEAIRFRDLCRKEGLSYVPLIAPATSDSRMKLLCKIADSFIYVVSRMGVTGATGKLSKGLPELLARVHSYSGNIPTALGFGISTREHFLKVQEISEGAVIGSQIITVLGEAPAGQRVQKIEEYCTSITGRKVERNTEPEPLTREVGLTEALAHAQEPTNAQVDEVVANDKKSGASLVDQLEALNVTGDQAAMPARFGEFGGQYVPESLMDNLLELEAREDLNHTGSHKINNALGQVLLARRLGKTRIIAETGAGQHGVATATVCAKFGMECVIYMGAEDVRRQALNVFRIKLLGAKVVAVEAGSRTLRDAVNEALRAWVVHLDTTHYVIGSAIGPHPFPTIVRTLQSVIGEETKEQMQKLTGRLPDAVVACVGGGSNAVGMFYPFTKDPSVRLLGVEAGGDGTDTARHSATLSHGSKGVLHGVRTYILQNEDGQIADTHSISAGLDYPGVGPELSSWKDQSRAQFIAATDAQALQGFRLITELEGIIPALESSHAVFGAVELAKTMKKGENIVLNLSGRGDKDVQSVADALPEIGPKIGWDLRF
;
A
#
# COMPACT_ATOMS: atom_id res chain seq x y z
N MET A 1 -7.02 -24.05 -19.96
CA MET A 1 -8.37 -23.63 -20.42
C MET A 1 -8.39 -23.18 -21.87
N VAL A 2 -7.60 -22.16 -22.28
CA VAL A 2 -7.65 -21.61 -23.66
C VAL A 2 -7.38 -22.68 -24.73
N ARG A 3 -6.35 -23.51 -24.57
CA ARG A 3 -6.07 -24.67 -25.46
C ARG A 3 -7.32 -25.55 -25.70
N THR A 4 -8.00 -25.93 -24.61
CA THR A 4 -9.23 -26.73 -24.66
C THR A 4 -10.38 -26.00 -25.34
N ALA A 5 -10.49 -24.68 -25.15
CA ALA A 5 -11.53 -23.90 -25.81
C ALA A 5 -11.26 -23.78 -27.32
N ARG A 6 -10.00 -23.52 -27.70
CA ARG A 6 -9.55 -23.50 -29.11
C ARG A 6 -9.79 -24.86 -29.78
N SER A 7 -9.45 -25.97 -29.12
CA SER A 7 -9.70 -27.33 -29.66
C SER A 7 -11.19 -27.66 -29.81
N ARG A 8 -12.05 -26.98 -29.06
CA ARG A 8 -13.53 -27.07 -29.17
C ARG A 8 -14.13 -26.04 -30.14
N GLY A 9 -13.30 -25.33 -30.91
CA GLY A 9 -13.74 -24.42 -31.95
C GLY A 9 -13.91 -22.95 -31.53
N LEU A 10 -13.36 -22.52 -30.39
CA LEU A 10 -13.33 -21.10 -30.04
C LEU A 10 -12.49 -20.33 -31.08
N ARG A 11 -13.12 -19.44 -31.86
CA ARG A 11 -12.45 -18.64 -32.92
C ARG A 11 -12.21 -17.17 -32.54
N ILE A 12 -12.99 -16.61 -31.62
CA ILE A 12 -12.86 -15.21 -31.22
C ILE A 12 -11.49 -14.90 -30.58
N PRO A 13 -10.95 -13.67 -30.68
CA PRO A 13 -9.76 -13.28 -29.95
C PRO A 13 -9.93 -13.45 -28.42
N VAL A 14 -8.86 -13.89 -27.74
CA VAL A 14 -8.85 -14.11 -26.29
C VAL A 14 -7.78 -13.23 -25.65
N LEU A 15 -8.18 -12.39 -24.70
CA LEU A 15 -7.26 -11.62 -23.86
C LEU A 15 -7.24 -12.20 -22.45
N LEU A 16 -6.06 -12.30 -21.86
CA LEU A 16 -5.92 -12.60 -20.44
C LEU A 16 -5.90 -11.30 -19.64
N MET A 17 -6.91 -11.11 -18.79
CA MET A 17 -7.04 -9.94 -17.92
C MET A 17 -6.78 -10.34 -16.47
N GLY A 18 -5.95 -9.59 -15.75
CA GLY A 18 -5.66 -9.88 -14.35
C GLY A 18 -4.65 -8.94 -13.71
N TYR A 19 -4.24 -9.32 -12.51
CA TYR A 19 -3.13 -8.71 -11.80
C TYR A 19 -1.79 -9.19 -12.35
N TYR A 20 -0.75 -8.39 -12.14
CA TYR A 20 0.57 -8.66 -12.69
C TYR A 20 1.35 -9.76 -11.92
N ASN A 21 1.08 -9.98 -10.63
CA ASN A 21 1.84 -10.95 -9.81
C ASN A 21 1.83 -12.40 -10.33
N PRO A 22 0.69 -12.99 -10.74
CA PRO A 22 0.69 -14.33 -11.32
C PRO A 22 1.59 -14.45 -12.55
N LEU A 23 1.63 -13.39 -13.36
CA LEU A 23 2.50 -13.32 -14.54
C LEU A 23 3.98 -13.20 -14.14
N LEU A 24 4.28 -12.41 -13.11
CA LEU A 24 5.62 -12.26 -12.56
C LEU A 24 6.15 -13.59 -11.99
N GLN A 25 5.34 -14.30 -11.19
CA GLN A 25 5.71 -15.61 -10.63
C GLN A 25 5.90 -16.68 -11.72
N TYR A 26 5.02 -16.69 -12.73
CA TYR A 26 5.13 -17.63 -13.84
C TYR A 26 6.33 -17.36 -14.77
N LYS A 27 6.99 -16.20 -14.60
CA LYS A 27 8.02 -15.60 -15.47
C LYS A 27 7.43 -15.09 -16.77
N GLU A 28 7.59 -13.79 -17.01
CA GLU A 28 6.98 -13.06 -18.13
C GLU A 28 7.25 -13.73 -19.48
N ASP A 29 8.52 -13.99 -19.83
CA ASP A 29 8.89 -14.60 -21.10
C ASP A 29 8.24 -15.98 -21.30
N LYS A 30 8.12 -16.76 -20.23
CA LYS A 30 7.47 -18.08 -20.28
C LYS A 30 5.96 -17.91 -20.44
N MET A 31 5.34 -17.01 -19.69
CA MET A 31 3.92 -16.71 -19.78
C MET A 31 3.51 -16.31 -21.19
N LEU A 32 4.28 -15.42 -21.83
CA LEU A 32 3.97 -14.94 -23.18
C LEU A 32 4.07 -16.06 -24.22
N ARG A 33 5.14 -16.88 -24.19
CA ARG A 33 5.26 -18.04 -25.09
C ARG A 33 4.12 -19.04 -24.91
N ASP A 34 3.86 -19.44 -23.66
CA ASP A 34 2.81 -20.42 -23.36
C ASP A 34 1.41 -19.88 -23.73
N ALA A 35 1.17 -18.57 -23.56
CA ALA A 35 -0.06 -17.91 -23.95
C ALA A 35 -0.24 -17.91 -25.47
N ARG A 36 0.80 -17.54 -26.23
CA ARG A 36 0.80 -17.60 -27.70
C ARG A 36 0.49 -19.01 -28.19
N GLU A 37 1.20 -20.02 -27.68
CA GLU A 37 0.97 -21.43 -28.02
C GLU A 37 -0.44 -21.90 -27.65
N ALA A 38 -1.02 -21.36 -26.57
CA ALA A 38 -2.38 -21.64 -26.18
C ALA A 38 -3.44 -20.97 -27.07
N GLY A 39 -3.05 -20.06 -27.96
CA GLY A 39 -3.94 -19.26 -28.81
C GLY A 39 -4.55 -18.05 -28.10
N VAL A 40 -3.85 -17.49 -27.12
CA VAL A 40 -4.13 -16.16 -26.54
C VAL A 40 -3.64 -15.07 -27.51
N ASN A 41 -4.34 -13.95 -27.55
CA ASN A 41 -4.05 -12.84 -28.47
C ASN A 41 -3.46 -11.61 -27.76
N GLY A 42 -3.53 -11.55 -26.44
CA GLY A 42 -3.00 -10.41 -25.69
C GLY A 42 -3.39 -10.37 -24.22
N PHE A 43 -3.08 -9.25 -23.59
CA PHE A 43 -3.20 -9.06 -22.15
C PHE A 43 -3.81 -7.71 -21.76
N ILE A 44 -4.50 -7.69 -20.62
CA ILE A 44 -4.93 -6.49 -19.89
C ILE A 44 -4.41 -6.62 -18.44
N MET A 45 -3.35 -5.89 -18.09
CA MET A 45 -2.82 -5.87 -16.72
C MET A 45 -3.35 -4.66 -15.96
N VAL A 46 -4.13 -4.89 -14.91
CA VAL A 46 -4.92 -3.82 -14.26
C VAL A 46 -4.14 -2.96 -13.28
N ASP A 47 -3.00 -3.45 -12.81
CA ASP A 47 -2.16 -2.88 -11.76
C ASP A 47 -0.75 -2.48 -12.25
N LEU A 48 -0.46 -2.63 -13.55
CA LEU A 48 0.82 -2.24 -14.13
C LEU A 48 0.81 -0.74 -14.51
N PRO A 49 1.68 0.10 -13.92
CA PRO A 49 1.73 1.51 -14.28
C PRO A 49 2.25 1.70 -15.73
N PRO A 50 1.89 2.79 -16.42
CA PRO A 50 2.25 3.03 -17.82
C PRO A 50 3.76 2.93 -18.08
N GLU A 51 4.58 3.38 -17.14
CA GLU A 51 6.04 3.38 -17.25
C GLU A 51 6.62 1.95 -17.26
N GLU A 52 6.07 1.04 -16.45
CA GLU A 52 6.44 -0.38 -16.49
C GLU A 52 5.75 -1.13 -17.65
N ALA A 53 4.59 -0.64 -18.09
CA ALA A 53 3.80 -1.21 -19.17
C ALA A 53 4.51 -1.13 -20.53
N ILE A 54 5.38 -0.14 -20.77
CA ILE A 54 6.18 -0.06 -22.00
C ILE A 54 7.03 -1.33 -22.16
N ARG A 55 7.77 -1.69 -21.11
CA ARG A 55 8.64 -2.88 -21.11
C ARG A 55 7.82 -4.15 -21.36
N PHE A 56 6.69 -4.31 -20.65
CA PHE A 56 5.84 -5.48 -20.80
C PHE A 56 5.18 -5.54 -22.20
N ARG A 57 4.77 -4.39 -22.74
CA ARG A 57 4.25 -4.30 -24.11
C ARG A 57 5.28 -4.72 -25.15
N ASP A 58 6.54 -4.33 -24.99
CA ASP A 58 7.58 -4.73 -25.94
C ASP A 58 7.85 -6.24 -25.90
N LEU A 59 7.75 -6.86 -24.71
CA LEU A 59 7.76 -8.31 -24.57
C LEU A 59 6.55 -8.95 -25.27
N CYS A 60 5.34 -8.41 -25.09
CA CYS A 60 4.13 -8.90 -25.78
C CYS A 60 4.31 -8.82 -27.31
N ARG A 61 4.76 -7.66 -27.81
CA ARG A 61 4.98 -7.43 -29.25
C ARG A 61 5.99 -8.41 -29.85
N LYS A 62 7.06 -8.72 -29.12
CA LYS A 62 8.08 -9.71 -29.53
C LYS A 62 7.46 -11.09 -29.76
N GLU A 63 6.48 -11.47 -28.95
CA GLU A 63 5.76 -12.74 -29.06
C GLU A 63 4.51 -12.66 -29.96
N GLY A 64 4.26 -11.52 -30.62
CA GLY A 64 3.08 -11.33 -31.47
C GLY A 64 1.76 -11.22 -30.67
N LEU A 65 1.83 -10.80 -29.42
CA LEU A 65 0.70 -10.61 -28.51
C LEU A 65 0.43 -9.12 -28.32
N SER A 66 -0.85 -8.78 -28.16
CA SER A 66 -1.29 -7.40 -27.90
C SER A 66 -1.22 -7.07 -26.41
N TYR A 67 -0.87 -5.83 -26.09
CA TYR A 67 -1.07 -5.26 -24.76
C TYR A 67 -2.08 -4.13 -24.81
N VAL A 68 -3.21 -4.30 -24.10
CA VAL A 68 -4.32 -3.35 -24.09
C VAL A 68 -4.22 -2.47 -22.83
N PRO A 69 -3.88 -1.18 -22.96
CA PRO A 69 -3.82 -0.26 -21.84
C PRO A 69 -5.21 0.15 -21.35
N LEU A 70 -5.30 0.50 -20.06
CA LEU A 70 -6.50 1.10 -19.47
C LEU A 70 -6.36 2.62 -19.35
N ILE A 71 -7.41 3.35 -19.72
CA ILE A 71 -7.55 4.79 -19.48
C ILE A 71 -8.78 5.04 -18.60
N ALA A 72 -8.61 5.91 -17.60
CA ALA A 72 -9.65 6.31 -16.67
C ALA A 72 -9.91 7.83 -16.76
N PRO A 73 -11.06 8.32 -16.24
CA PRO A 73 -11.37 9.75 -16.21
C PRO A 73 -10.29 10.61 -15.55
N ALA A 74 -9.61 10.09 -14.52
CA ALA A 74 -8.53 10.79 -13.81
C ALA A 74 -7.16 10.71 -14.52
N THR A 75 -7.05 10.06 -15.67
CA THR A 75 -5.79 10.01 -16.43
C THR A 75 -5.46 11.41 -16.99
N SER A 76 -4.29 11.93 -16.63
CA SER A 76 -3.79 13.21 -17.15
C SER A 76 -3.49 13.13 -18.65
N ASP A 77 -3.50 14.27 -19.35
CA ASP A 77 -3.22 14.31 -20.80
C ASP A 77 -1.83 13.76 -21.14
N SER A 78 -0.81 14.07 -20.32
CA SER A 78 0.54 13.54 -20.51
C SER A 78 0.58 12.01 -20.45
N ARG A 79 -0.12 11.42 -19.47
CA ARG A 79 -0.20 9.96 -19.29
C ARG A 79 -1.11 9.32 -20.35
N MET A 80 -2.17 10.01 -20.76
CA MET A 80 -3.06 9.58 -21.84
C MET A 80 -2.29 9.45 -23.15
N LYS A 81 -1.51 10.47 -23.53
CA LYS A 81 -0.62 10.43 -24.70
C LYS A 81 0.35 9.26 -24.66
N LEU A 82 0.92 8.97 -23.48
CA LEU A 82 1.82 7.82 -23.32
C LEU A 82 1.07 6.49 -23.51
N LEU A 83 -0.07 6.30 -22.87
CA LEU A 83 -0.90 5.09 -22.99
C LEU A 83 -1.38 4.87 -24.42
N CYS A 84 -1.79 5.93 -25.10
CA CYS A 84 -2.19 5.89 -26.51
C CYS A 84 -1.05 5.44 -27.44
N LYS A 85 0.21 5.80 -27.15
CA LYS A 85 1.38 5.30 -27.90
C LYS A 85 1.69 3.83 -27.66
N ILE A 86 1.30 3.31 -26.49
CA ILE A 86 1.54 1.91 -26.10
C ILE A 86 0.50 0.98 -26.74
N ALA A 87 -0.74 1.45 -26.89
CA ALA A 87 -1.85 0.68 -27.47
C ALA A 87 -1.54 0.20 -28.90
N ASP A 88 -1.77 -1.09 -29.16
CA ASP A 88 -1.52 -1.72 -30.45
C ASP A 88 -2.78 -2.30 -31.11
N SER A 89 -3.86 -2.54 -30.36
CA SER A 89 -5.12 -3.10 -30.86
C SER A 89 -6.31 -2.20 -30.57
N PHE A 90 -6.59 -1.97 -29.28
CA PHE A 90 -7.60 -1.03 -28.81
C PHE A 90 -7.21 -0.51 -27.43
N ILE A 91 -7.92 0.51 -26.97
CA ILE A 91 -7.76 1.09 -25.64
C ILE A 91 -8.97 0.71 -24.79
N TYR A 92 -8.76 0.10 -23.63
CA TYR A 92 -9.83 -0.09 -22.66
C TYR A 92 -10.08 1.24 -21.94
N VAL A 93 -11.24 1.86 -22.14
CA VAL A 93 -11.65 3.04 -21.38
C VAL A 93 -12.62 2.62 -20.27
N VAL A 94 -12.32 2.97 -19.02
CA VAL A 94 -13.24 2.74 -17.90
C VAL A 94 -14.21 3.91 -17.78
N SER A 95 -15.53 3.65 -17.78
CA SER A 95 -16.52 4.74 -17.80
C SER A 95 -16.60 5.55 -16.51
N ARG A 96 -16.08 5.01 -15.39
CA ARG A 96 -16.25 5.56 -14.06
C ARG A 96 -15.05 5.27 -13.16
N MET A 97 -14.88 6.12 -12.16
CA MET A 97 -13.97 5.90 -11.06
C MET A 97 -14.64 4.99 -10.02
N GLY A 98 -14.31 3.69 -9.99
CA GLY A 98 -14.90 2.73 -9.04
C GLY A 98 -14.77 1.27 -9.48
N VAL A 99 -15.20 0.33 -8.63
CA VAL A 99 -15.25 -1.11 -8.95
C VAL A 99 -16.41 -1.45 -9.88
N THR A 100 -16.31 -2.56 -10.61
CA THR A 100 -17.34 -3.02 -11.56
C THR A 100 -18.67 -3.27 -10.86
N GLY A 101 -19.78 -2.73 -11.39
CA GLY A 101 -21.14 -2.92 -10.88
C GLY A 101 -22.20 -2.34 -11.81
N ALA A 102 -23.37 -2.98 -11.89
CA ALA A 102 -24.47 -2.59 -12.77
C ALA A 102 -25.32 -1.47 -12.15
N THR A 103 -24.83 -0.23 -12.11
CA THR A 103 -25.68 0.93 -11.81
C THR A 103 -25.82 1.77 -13.07
N GLY A 104 -26.99 1.69 -13.72
CA GLY A 104 -27.22 2.04 -15.14
C GLY A 104 -27.17 3.52 -15.57
N LYS A 105 -26.14 4.28 -15.20
CA LYS A 105 -25.95 5.68 -15.69
C LYS A 105 -24.57 5.89 -16.32
N LEU A 106 -24.46 6.18 -17.61
CA LEU A 106 -23.19 6.64 -18.18
C LEU A 106 -22.76 7.96 -17.50
N SER A 107 -21.46 8.14 -17.24
CA SER A 107 -20.94 9.36 -16.60
C SER A 107 -21.03 10.54 -17.59
N LYS A 108 -21.34 11.75 -17.09
CA LYS A 108 -21.56 12.93 -17.96
C LYS A 108 -20.30 13.34 -18.74
N GLY A 109 -19.11 13.16 -18.18
CA GLY A 109 -17.83 13.53 -18.82
C GLY A 109 -17.28 12.47 -19.78
N LEU A 110 -18.02 11.40 -20.06
CA LEU A 110 -17.51 10.29 -20.86
C LEU A 110 -17.29 10.62 -22.35
N PRO A 111 -18.19 11.35 -23.03
CA PRO A 111 -17.94 11.76 -24.41
C PRO A 111 -16.68 12.63 -24.54
N GLU A 112 -16.46 13.54 -23.58
CA GLU A 112 -15.26 14.38 -23.52
C GLU A 112 -13.99 13.55 -23.30
N LEU A 113 -14.05 12.53 -22.43
CA LEU A 113 -12.94 11.60 -22.22
C LEU A 113 -12.61 10.81 -23.50
N LEU A 114 -13.62 10.28 -24.19
CA LEU A 114 -13.42 9.52 -25.42
C LEU A 114 -12.85 10.40 -26.54
N ALA A 115 -13.38 11.62 -26.71
CA ALA A 115 -12.84 12.59 -27.66
C ALA A 115 -11.36 12.90 -27.38
N ARG A 116 -10.97 13.08 -26.11
CA ARG A 116 -9.56 13.23 -25.71
C ARG A 116 -8.73 12.00 -26.06
N VAL A 117 -9.20 10.80 -25.77
CA VAL A 117 -8.51 9.54 -26.11
C VAL A 117 -8.30 9.40 -27.62
N HIS A 118 -9.34 9.63 -28.43
CA HIS A 118 -9.25 9.55 -29.89
C HIS A 118 -8.28 10.60 -30.46
N SER A 119 -8.29 11.82 -29.93
CA SER A 119 -7.36 12.88 -30.34
C SER A 119 -5.88 12.52 -30.14
N TYR A 120 -5.55 11.80 -29.06
CA TYR A 120 -4.17 11.42 -28.77
C TYR A 120 -3.75 10.07 -29.34
N SER A 121 -4.71 9.19 -29.62
CA SER A 121 -4.45 7.86 -30.17
C SER A 121 -4.41 7.80 -31.69
N GLY A 122 -4.84 8.85 -32.38
CA GLY A 122 -4.97 8.79 -33.84
C GLY A 122 -6.10 7.84 -34.27
N ASN A 123 -7.20 7.83 -33.51
CA ASN A 123 -8.38 6.98 -33.73
C ASN A 123 -8.14 5.46 -33.56
N ILE A 124 -7.24 5.05 -32.67
CA ILE A 124 -7.23 3.64 -32.20
C ILE A 124 -8.61 3.35 -31.57
N PRO A 125 -9.24 2.21 -31.91
CA PRO A 125 -10.54 1.86 -31.35
C PRO A 125 -10.55 1.86 -29.83
N THR A 126 -11.66 2.30 -29.26
CA THR A 126 -11.89 2.28 -27.81
C THR A 126 -12.88 1.17 -27.47
N ALA A 127 -12.62 0.46 -26.37
CA ALA A 127 -13.59 -0.44 -25.77
C ALA A 127 -13.99 0.13 -24.41
N LEU A 128 -15.24 0.58 -24.31
CA LEU A 128 -15.76 1.17 -23.10
C LEU A 128 -16.29 0.08 -22.16
N GLY A 129 -15.76 0.04 -20.94
CA GLY A 129 -16.24 -0.84 -19.88
C GLY A 129 -16.97 -0.13 -18.75
N PHE A 130 -17.47 -0.96 -17.81
CA PHE A 130 -18.15 -0.59 -16.55
C PHE A 130 -19.60 -0.09 -16.72
N GLY A 131 -20.53 -0.73 -15.99
CA GLY A 131 -21.95 -0.34 -15.93
C GLY A 131 -22.83 -0.84 -17.08
N ILE A 132 -22.29 -1.60 -18.03
CA ILE A 132 -23.03 -2.14 -19.18
C ILE A 132 -23.63 -3.49 -18.80
N SER A 133 -24.95 -3.54 -18.69
CA SER A 133 -25.71 -4.74 -18.31
C SER A 133 -27.00 -4.94 -19.11
N THR A 134 -27.42 -3.92 -19.88
CA THR A 134 -28.66 -3.93 -20.65
C THR A 134 -28.39 -3.55 -22.10
N ARG A 135 -29.31 -3.90 -23.01
CA ARG A 135 -29.25 -3.50 -24.41
C ARG A 135 -29.24 -1.98 -24.56
N GLU A 136 -29.99 -1.26 -23.74
CA GLU A 136 -30.01 0.20 -23.75
C GLU A 136 -28.63 0.78 -23.43
N HIS A 137 -27.92 0.24 -22.41
CA HIS A 137 -26.55 0.68 -22.12
C HIS A 137 -25.61 0.38 -23.29
N PHE A 138 -25.74 -0.82 -23.89
CA PHE A 138 -24.92 -1.22 -25.03
C PHE A 138 -25.12 -0.29 -26.24
N LEU A 139 -26.36 0.04 -26.60
CA LEU A 139 -26.64 0.94 -27.71
C LEU A 139 -26.10 2.36 -27.46
N LYS A 140 -26.28 2.91 -26.26
CA LYS A 140 -25.70 4.22 -25.88
C LYS A 140 -24.17 4.24 -25.95
N VAL A 141 -23.52 3.12 -25.63
CA VAL A 141 -22.07 2.98 -25.73
C VAL A 141 -21.63 2.96 -27.19
N GLN A 142 -22.37 2.27 -28.06
CA GLN A 142 -22.06 2.22 -29.50
C GLN A 142 -22.18 3.58 -30.21
N GLU A 143 -22.92 4.54 -29.65
CA GLU A 143 -22.98 5.91 -30.19
C GLU A 143 -21.67 6.68 -30.00
N ILE A 144 -20.82 6.29 -29.04
CA ILE A 144 -19.63 7.07 -28.64
C ILE A 144 -18.32 6.25 -28.62
N SER A 145 -18.39 4.92 -28.68
CA SER A 145 -17.23 4.03 -28.59
C SER A 145 -17.39 2.83 -29.52
N GLU A 146 -16.29 2.37 -30.09
CA GLU A 146 -16.26 1.28 -31.07
C GLU A 146 -16.52 -0.09 -30.45
N GLY A 147 -16.33 -0.23 -29.13
CA GLY A 147 -16.50 -1.47 -28.40
C GLY A 147 -17.15 -1.30 -27.02
N ALA A 148 -17.79 -2.35 -26.54
CA ALA A 148 -18.40 -2.42 -25.22
C ALA A 148 -17.85 -3.63 -24.44
N VAL A 149 -17.43 -3.42 -23.20
CA VAL A 149 -16.94 -4.49 -22.31
C VAL A 149 -17.99 -4.81 -21.24
N ILE A 150 -18.45 -6.07 -21.22
CA ILE A 150 -19.45 -6.58 -20.27
C ILE A 150 -18.82 -7.72 -19.48
N GLY A 151 -18.53 -7.49 -18.19
CA GLY A 151 -17.94 -8.49 -17.29
C GLY A 151 -18.94 -8.98 -16.24
N SER A 152 -19.23 -8.16 -15.23
CA SER A 152 -20.00 -8.56 -14.04
C SER A 152 -21.36 -9.18 -14.37
N GLN A 153 -22.08 -8.63 -15.36
CA GLN A 153 -23.39 -9.17 -15.73
C GLN A 153 -23.29 -10.59 -16.32
N ILE A 154 -22.22 -10.93 -17.05
CA ILE A 154 -21.99 -12.31 -17.52
C ILE A 154 -21.79 -13.24 -16.32
N ILE A 155 -21.05 -12.81 -15.30
CA ILE A 155 -20.85 -13.61 -14.08
C ILE A 155 -22.16 -13.79 -13.32
N THR A 156 -22.97 -12.74 -13.18
CA THR A 156 -24.31 -12.82 -12.57
C THR A 156 -25.20 -13.83 -13.30
N VAL A 157 -25.30 -13.73 -14.63
CA VAL A 157 -26.09 -14.66 -15.44
C VAL A 157 -25.59 -16.10 -15.30
N LEU A 158 -24.28 -16.33 -15.25
CA LEU A 158 -23.70 -17.66 -15.00
C LEU A 158 -24.01 -18.20 -13.61
N GLY A 159 -24.05 -17.32 -12.59
CA GLY A 159 -24.37 -17.67 -11.21
C GLY A 159 -25.84 -18.01 -10.99
N GLU A 160 -26.75 -17.30 -11.66
CA GLU A 160 -28.21 -17.49 -11.57
C GLU A 160 -28.74 -18.59 -12.50
N ALA A 161 -27.98 -18.98 -13.52
CA ALA A 161 -28.40 -20.00 -14.46
C ALA A 161 -28.52 -21.39 -13.79
N PRO A 162 -29.62 -22.14 -14.05
CA PRO A 162 -29.76 -23.52 -13.60
C PRO A 162 -28.59 -24.40 -14.05
N ALA A 163 -28.29 -25.44 -13.26
CA ALA A 163 -27.27 -26.41 -13.61
C ALA A 163 -27.50 -26.97 -15.03
N GLY A 164 -26.44 -27.00 -15.85
CA GLY A 164 -26.51 -27.42 -17.26
C GLY A 164 -27.01 -26.36 -18.25
N GLN A 165 -27.66 -25.27 -17.80
CA GLN A 165 -28.22 -24.23 -18.68
C GLN A 165 -27.34 -22.98 -18.82
N ARG A 166 -26.18 -22.93 -18.16
CA ARG A 166 -25.25 -21.78 -18.17
C ARG A 166 -24.91 -21.27 -19.58
N VAL A 167 -24.60 -22.19 -20.50
CA VAL A 167 -24.23 -21.84 -21.88
C VAL A 167 -25.40 -21.19 -22.62
N GLN A 168 -26.58 -21.81 -22.54
CA GLN A 168 -27.80 -21.30 -23.16
C GLN A 168 -28.15 -19.92 -22.60
N LYS A 169 -28.08 -19.73 -21.28
CA LYS A 169 -28.39 -18.43 -20.64
C LYS A 169 -27.43 -17.32 -21.06
N ILE A 170 -26.15 -17.64 -21.26
CA ILE A 170 -25.18 -16.68 -21.80
C ILE A 170 -25.43 -16.37 -23.27
N GLU A 171 -25.80 -17.36 -24.08
CA GLU A 171 -26.19 -17.14 -25.47
C GLU A 171 -27.42 -16.23 -25.57
N GLU A 172 -28.48 -16.52 -24.82
CA GLU A 172 -29.69 -15.71 -24.72
C GLU A 172 -29.36 -14.27 -24.31
N TYR A 173 -28.52 -14.11 -23.28
CA TYR A 173 -28.09 -12.79 -22.82
C TYR A 173 -27.30 -12.04 -23.90
N CYS A 174 -26.27 -12.65 -24.48
CA CYS A 174 -25.45 -12.04 -25.54
C CYS A 174 -26.29 -11.66 -26.76
N THR A 175 -27.26 -12.49 -27.16
CA THR A 175 -28.21 -12.18 -28.23
C THR A 175 -29.14 -11.03 -27.83
N SER A 176 -29.64 -10.98 -26.60
CA SER A 176 -30.49 -9.88 -26.14
C SER A 176 -29.76 -8.54 -26.14
N ILE A 177 -28.49 -8.53 -25.76
CA ILE A 177 -27.65 -7.33 -25.73
C ILE A 177 -27.32 -6.89 -27.15
N THR A 178 -26.73 -7.78 -27.95
CA THR A 178 -26.18 -7.43 -29.27
C THR A 178 -27.23 -7.37 -30.36
N GLY A 179 -28.40 -8.01 -30.18
CA GLY A 179 -29.42 -8.17 -31.22
C GLY A 179 -29.00 -9.13 -32.34
N ARG A 180 -27.91 -9.89 -32.17
CA ARG A 180 -27.39 -10.83 -33.16
C ARG A 180 -27.67 -12.26 -32.72
N LYS A 181 -28.18 -13.09 -33.64
CA LYS A 181 -28.11 -14.56 -33.53
C LYS A 181 -26.91 -15.01 -34.36
N VAL A 182 -26.00 -15.76 -33.75
CA VAL A 182 -24.84 -16.31 -34.46
C VAL A 182 -25.22 -17.70 -34.95
N GLU A 183 -25.45 -17.85 -36.25
CA GLU A 183 -25.43 -19.17 -36.87
C GLU A 183 -23.97 -19.65 -36.96
N ARG A 184 -23.68 -20.84 -36.43
CA ARG A 184 -22.34 -21.43 -36.49
C ARG A 184 -22.06 -21.88 -37.93
N ASN A 185 -21.55 -21.00 -38.79
CA ASN A 185 -21.07 -21.40 -40.11
C ASN A 185 -19.87 -22.36 -39.96
N THR A 186 -19.99 -23.54 -40.58
CA THR A 186 -19.02 -24.64 -40.50
C THR A 186 -17.83 -24.53 -41.45
N GLU A 187 -17.73 -23.48 -42.27
CA GLU A 187 -16.59 -23.34 -43.20
C GLU A 187 -15.34 -22.70 -42.55
N PRO A 188 -14.13 -23.14 -42.95
CA PRO A 188 -12.87 -22.65 -42.42
C PRO A 188 -12.39 -21.41 -43.19
N GLU A 189 -12.73 -20.21 -42.72
CA GLU A 189 -11.97 -19.00 -43.10
C GLU A 189 -10.67 -18.91 -42.27
N PRO A 190 -9.60 -18.29 -42.81
CA PRO A 190 -8.28 -18.30 -42.18
C PRO A 190 -8.28 -17.66 -40.78
N LEU A 191 -7.56 -18.31 -39.87
CA LEU A 191 -7.32 -17.87 -38.51
C LEU A 191 -6.50 -16.58 -38.53
N THR A 192 -7.14 -15.43 -38.30
CA THR A 192 -6.51 -14.13 -37.99
C THR A 192 -5.51 -13.60 -39.04
N ARG A 193 -5.73 -12.36 -39.48
CA ARG A 193 -4.76 -11.61 -40.28
C ARG A 193 -3.47 -11.40 -39.47
N GLU A 194 -2.35 -11.92 -39.94
CA GLU A 194 -1.02 -11.43 -39.52
C GLU A 194 -0.96 -9.93 -39.84
N VAL A 195 -0.76 -9.10 -38.81
CA VAL A 195 -0.39 -7.70 -39.02
C VAL A 195 1.06 -7.72 -39.49
N GLY A 196 1.24 -7.73 -40.82
CA GLY A 196 2.55 -7.75 -41.44
C GLY A 196 3.41 -6.60 -40.93
N LEU A 197 4.68 -6.90 -40.65
CA LEU A 197 5.72 -5.98 -40.18
C LEU A 197 5.77 -4.64 -40.93
N THR A 198 5.28 -4.62 -42.17
CA THR A 198 5.23 -3.48 -43.09
C THR A 198 4.17 -2.43 -42.76
N GLU A 199 3.01 -2.78 -42.19
CA GLU A 199 1.97 -1.78 -41.85
C GLU A 199 2.34 -0.95 -40.62
N ALA A 200 3.08 -1.53 -39.68
CA ALA A 200 3.52 -0.84 -38.46
C ALA A 200 4.71 0.12 -38.69
N LEU A 201 5.48 -0.07 -39.76
CA LEU A 201 6.61 0.81 -40.10
C LEU A 201 6.18 2.06 -40.87
N ALA A 202 5.06 2.00 -41.61
CA ALA A 202 4.56 3.14 -42.37
C ALA A 202 4.07 4.31 -41.49
N HIS A 203 3.72 4.05 -40.23
CA HIS A 203 3.17 5.05 -39.31
C HIS A 203 4.16 5.57 -38.26
N ALA A 204 5.43 5.17 -38.32
CA ALA A 204 6.47 5.70 -37.44
C ALA A 204 7.21 6.88 -38.12
N GLN A 205 6.66 8.08 -38.02
CA GLN A 205 7.45 9.30 -38.21
C GLN A 205 7.97 9.77 -36.85
N GLU A 206 9.30 9.76 -36.70
CA GLU A 206 9.97 10.38 -35.55
C GLU A 206 9.77 11.90 -35.60
N PRO A 207 9.36 12.53 -34.48
CA PRO A 207 9.23 13.98 -34.41
C PRO A 207 10.61 14.63 -34.41
N THR A 208 11.03 15.13 -35.57
CA THR A 208 12.03 16.19 -35.68
C THR A 208 11.38 17.53 -35.31
N ASN A 209 12.09 18.35 -34.53
CA ASN A 209 11.71 19.70 -34.04
C ASN A 209 11.09 19.81 -32.64
N ALA A 210 11.70 19.16 -31.65
CA ALA A 210 11.61 19.69 -30.29
C ALA A 210 12.55 20.91 -30.17
N GLN A 211 12.00 22.12 -30.32
CA GLN A 211 12.66 23.36 -29.89
C GLN A 211 12.32 23.61 -28.42
N VAL A 212 13.34 23.96 -27.64
CA VAL A 212 13.23 24.30 -26.22
C VAL A 212 13.01 25.80 -26.13
N ASP A 213 11.83 26.22 -25.70
CA ASP A 213 11.42 27.63 -25.79
C ASP A 213 12.15 28.55 -24.79
N GLU A 214 12.72 28.05 -23.69
CA GLU A 214 13.58 28.88 -22.82
C GLU A 214 14.34 28.06 -21.76
N VAL A 215 15.56 28.51 -21.45
CA VAL A 215 16.42 27.99 -20.37
C VAL A 215 16.51 29.06 -19.29
N VAL A 216 15.85 28.83 -18.15
CA VAL A 216 15.90 29.74 -17.01
C VAL A 216 17.18 29.48 -16.20
N ALA A 217 18.19 30.30 -16.45
CA ALA A 217 19.39 30.39 -15.61
C ALA A 217 19.12 31.35 -14.45
N ASN A 218 18.85 30.81 -13.26
CA ASN A 218 18.77 31.61 -12.04
C ASN A 218 20.19 31.89 -11.51
N ASP A 219 20.74 33.00 -11.98
CA ASP A 219 21.93 33.62 -11.45
C ASP A 219 21.51 34.73 -10.45
N LYS A 220 22.08 34.64 -9.25
CA LYS A 220 22.39 35.72 -8.28
C LYS A 220 21.29 36.33 -7.37
N LYS A 221 21.52 35.99 -6.10
CA LYS A 221 21.83 36.87 -4.95
C LYS A 221 20.75 37.77 -4.35
N SER A 222 20.60 37.52 -3.05
CA SER A 222 20.69 38.46 -1.91
C SER A 222 19.39 38.67 -1.15
N GLY A 223 19.46 38.39 0.16
CA GLY A 223 18.43 38.78 1.10
C GLY A 223 18.38 37.91 2.36
N ALA A 224 19.11 38.35 3.39
CA ALA A 224 19.09 37.92 4.80
C ALA A 224 19.55 36.49 5.12
N SER A 225 20.70 36.41 5.79
CA SER A 225 21.27 35.17 6.27
C SER A 225 20.44 34.62 7.43
N LEU A 226 20.21 33.32 7.42
CA LEU A 226 19.59 32.57 8.52
C LEU A 226 20.43 32.66 9.82
N VAL A 227 21.70 33.06 9.69
CA VAL A 227 22.66 33.18 10.78
C VAL A 227 22.29 34.33 11.73
N ASP A 228 21.77 35.44 11.18
CA ASP A 228 21.36 36.61 11.97
C ASP A 228 20.10 36.34 12.83
N GLN A 229 19.30 35.32 12.49
CA GLN A 229 18.14 34.90 13.29
C GLN A 229 18.48 33.84 14.35
N LEU A 230 19.58 33.10 14.18
CA LEU A 230 20.00 32.05 15.10
C LEU A 230 20.81 32.58 16.29
N GLU A 231 21.50 33.71 16.16
CA GLU A 231 22.24 34.31 17.28
C GLU A 231 21.33 34.96 18.35
N ALA A 232 20.05 35.23 18.05
CA ALA A 232 19.11 35.78 19.04
C ALA A 232 18.57 34.75 20.05
N LEU A 233 18.83 33.45 19.87
CA LEU A 233 18.31 32.38 20.74
C LEU A 233 19.35 31.77 21.68
N ASN A 234 20.62 32.18 21.59
CA ASN A 234 21.69 31.69 22.47
C ASN A 234 22.02 32.71 23.57
N VAL A 235 21.08 32.95 24.48
CA VAL A 235 21.37 33.58 25.77
C VAL A 235 21.33 32.50 26.86
N THR A 236 22.53 32.01 27.15
CA THR A 236 23.05 31.43 28.40
C THR A 236 22.05 31.15 29.54
N GLY A 237 21.90 29.88 29.91
CA GLY A 237 21.32 29.43 31.17
C GLY A 237 21.69 27.98 31.46
N ASP A 238 22.48 27.78 32.51
CA ASP A 238 23.01 26.56 33.16
C ASP A 238 22.59 25.15 32.62
N GLN A 239 23.58 24.36 32.18
CA GLN A 239 23.42 23.05 31.49
C GLN A 239 23.02 21.86 32.38
N ALA A 240 22.76 22.06 33.67
CA ALA A 240 22.37 20.96 34.58
C ALA A 240 20.88 20.95 34.95
N ALA A 241 20.08 21.93 34.52
CA ALA A 241 18.66 22.00 34.85
C ALA A 241 17.79 21.72 33.62
N MET A 242 17.17 20.54 33.58
CA MET A 242 16.05 20.29 32.66
C MET A 242 14.97 21.38 32.85
N PRO A 243 14.44 21.98 31.76
CA PRO A 243 13.49 23.08 31.88
C PRO A 243 12.24 22.65 32.65
N ALA A 244 11.93 23.37 33.73
CA ALA A 244 10.78 23.14 34.58
C ALA A 244 9.47 23.40 33.81
N ARG A 245 8.93 22.36 33.17
CA ARG A 245 7.71 22.46 32.34
C ARG A 245 6.47 22.91 33.13
N PHE A 246 6.49 22.81 34.46
CA PHE A 246 5.37 23.20 35.35
C PHE A 246 5.78 23.89 36.67
N GLY A 247 6.93 24.58 36.71
CA GLY A 247 7.33 25.36 37.89
C GLY A 247 7.40 24.54 39.19
N GLU A 248 7.06 25.15 40.34
CA GLU A 248 7.11 24.52 41.67
C GLU A 248 6.16 23.33 41.87
N PHE A 249 5.17 23.16 40.98
CA PHE A 249 4.20 22.06 41.03
C PHE A 249 4.62 20.87 40.15
N GLY A 250 5.71 21.00 39.38
CA GLY A 250 6.30 19.91 38.60
C GLY A 250 7.23 19.06 39.45
N GLY A 251 6.67 18.24 40.34
CA GLY A 251 7.44 17.41 41.27
C GLY A 251 8.39 16.44 40.57
N GLN A 252 9.68 16.53 40.90
CA GLN A 252 10.67 15.46 40.77
C GLN A 252 10.35 14.37 41.79
N TYR A 253 9.32 13.56 41.55
CA TYR A 253 9.02 12.38 42.37
C TYR A 253 9.32 11.10 41.62
N VAL A 254 10.54 11.00 41.12
CA VAL A 254 11.12 9.72 40.77
C VAL A 254 12.23 9.46 41.78
N PRO A 255 12.22 8.33 42.50
CA PRO A 255 13.36 7.89 43.30
C PRO A 255 14.67 8.08 42.52
N GLU A 256 15.68 8.67 43.14
CA GLU A 256 16.99 8.96 42.52
C GLU A 256 17.60 7.73 41.83
N SER A 257 17.36 6.54 42.39
CA SER A 257 17.77 5.25 41.81
C SER A 257 17.16 4.91 40.45
N LEU A 258 16.08 5.59 40.06
CA LEU A 258 15.41 5.42 38.76
C LEU A 258 15.73 6.58 37.82
N MET A 259 16.40 7.65 38.27
CA MET A 259 16.72 8.78 37.40
C MET A 259 17.69 8.38 36.29
N ASP A 260 18.68 7.53 36.57
CA ASP A 260 19.59 7.01 35.54
C ASP A 260 18.84 6.16 34.49
N ASN A 261 17.91 5.30 34.93
CA ASN A 261 17.07 4.50 34.01
C ASN A 261 16.09 5.38 33.20
N LEU A 262 15.60 6.48 33.78
CA LEU A 262 14.74 7.43 33.06
C LEU A 262 15.51 8.33 32.11
N LEU A 263 16.79 8.63 32.38
CA LEU A 263 17.69 9.31 31.44
C LEU A 263 17.92 8.46 30.18
N GLU A 264 17.86 7.12 30.28
CA GLU A 264 17.93 6.20 29.13
C GLU A 264 16.60 6.12 28.33
N LEU A 265 15.47 6.57 28.91
CA LEU A 265 14.15 6.62 28.27
C LEU A 265 13.90 7.99 27.62
N GLU A 266 14.63 8.25 26.54
CA GLU A 266 14.49 9.47 25.74
C GLU A 266 13.09 9.55 25.10
N ALA A 267 12.28 10.50 25.53
CA ALA A 267 10.95 10.84 24.99
C ALA A 267 9.95 9.66 24.88
N ARG A 268 9.04 9.59 25.86
CA ARG A 268 7.92 8.65 25.87
C ARG A 268 6.89 8.94 24.76
N GLU A 269 7.11 8.38 23.57
CA GLU A 269 6.19 8.50 22.43
C GLU A 269 4.78 7.95 22.75
N ASP A 270 4.69 6.96 23.64
CA ASP A 270 3.43 6.42 24.17
C ASP A 270 2.61 7.45 24.96
N LEU A 271 3.25 8.51 25.48
CA LEU A 271 2.60 9.66 26.11
C LEU A 271 2.16 10.75 25.12
N ASN A 272 2.41 10.57 23.82
CA ASN A 272 1.84 11.48 22.82
C ASN A 272 0.31 11.49 22.93
N HIS A 273 -0.31 12.61 22.54
CA HIS A 273 -1.76 12.80 22.69
C HIS A 273 -2.61 11.65 22.08
N THR A 274 -2.11 11.01 21.02
CA THR A 274 -2.78 9.86 20.37
C THR A 274 -2.03 8.54 20.58
N GLY A 275 -1.03 8.51 21.46
CA GLY A 275 -0.35 7.32 21.95
C GLY A 275 0.58 6.60 20.98
N SER A 276 1.04 7.24 19.90
CA SER A 276 2.09 6.71 18.99
C SER A 276 2.56 7.77 17.96
N HIS A 277 3.63 7.46 17.21
CA HIS A 277 4.16 8.22 16.07
C HIS A 277 3.14 8.51 14.96
N LYS A 278 2.00 7.80 14.92
CA LYS A 278 0.99 7.95 13.87
C LYS A 278 0.46 9.39 13.78
N ILE A 279 0.54 10.18 14.85
CA ILE A 279 0.17 11.59 14.84
C ILE A 279 0.99 12.45 13.87
N ASN A 280 2.30 12.18 13.73
CA ASN A 280 3.17 12.95 12.83
C ASN A 280 2.68 12.85 11.39
N ASN A 281 2.41 11.62 10.97
CA ASN A 281 1.87 11.31 9.66
C ASN A 281 0.44 11.83 9.46
N ALA A 282 -0.44 11.62 10.44
CA ALA A 282 -1.83 12.08 10.35
C ALA A 282 -1.90 13.62 10.25
N LEU A 283 -1.14 14.33 11.08
CA LEU A 283 -1.09 15.79 11.06
C LEU A 283 -0.57 16.30 9.72
N GLY A 284 0.58 15.80 9.25
CA GLY A 284 1.18 16.24 8.00
C GLY A 284 0.29 15.99 6.78
N GLN A 285 -0.32 14.81 6.67
CA GLN A 285 -1.21 14.51 5.54
C GLN A 285 -2.53 15.28 5.59
N VAL A 286 -3.13 15.50 6.77
CA VAL A 286 -4.35 16.33 6.85
C VAL A 286 -4.05 17.79 6.53
N LEU A 287 -2.90 18.33 6.95
CA LEU A 287 -2.48 19.67 6.54
C LEU A 287 -2.30 19.76 5.02
N LEU A 288 -1.69 18.74 4.39
CA LEU A 288 -1.60 18.64 2.94
C LEU A 288 -2.98 18.57 2.28
N ALA A 289 -3.89 17.75 2.81
CA ALA A 289 -5.26 17.63 2.33
C ALA A 289 -6.00 18.97 2.34
N ARG A 290 -5.89 19.73 3.44
CA ARG A 290 -6.45 21.08 3.56
C ARG A 290 -5.84 22.03 2.54
N ARG A 291 -4.52 21.97 2.34
CA ARG A 291 -3.81 22.80 1.35
C ARG A 291 -4.24 22.50 -0.08
N LEU A 292 -4.65 21.26 -0.35
CA LEU A 292 -5.21 20.78 -1.62
C LEU A 292 -6.73 21.02 -1.76
N GLY A 293 -7.37 21.67 -0.78
CA GLY A 293 -8.81 21.97 -0.81
C GLY A 293 -9.71 20.77 -0.59
N LYS A 294 -9.19 19.66 -0.04
CA LYS A 294 -9.98 18.47 0.29
C LYS A 294 -10.85 18.74 1.51
N THR A 295 -12.06 18.20 1.50
CA THR A 295 -13.07 18.42 2.57
C THR A 295 -13.34 17.16 3.39
N ARG A 296 -12.94 15.99 2.87
CA ARG A 296 -13.14 14.68 3.49
C ARG A 296 -11.81 13.94 3.59
N ILE A 297 -11.62 13.26 4.71
CA ILE A 297 -10.48 12.39 4.99
C ILE A 297 -10.99 10.95 5.12
N ILE A 298 -10.24 10.03 4.54
CA ILE A 298 -10.36 8.60 4.84
C ILE A 298 -9.01 8.04 5.26
N ALA A 299 -9.02 6.98 6.06
CA ALA A 299 -7.83 6.24 6.44
C ALA A 299 -8.18 4.78 6.75
N GLU A 300 -7.17 3.96 6.92
CA GLU A 300 -7.23 2.54 7.21
C GLU A 300 -6.49 2.22 8.52
N THR A 301 -6.91 1.20 9.27
CA THR A 301 -6.16 0.84 10.48
C THR A 301 -6.34 -0.63 10.85
N GLY A 302 -5.29 -1.21 11.45
CA GLY A 302 -5.33 -2.53 12.09
C GLY A 302 -5.39 -2.36 13.61
N ALA A 303 -4.28 -1.91 14.22
CA ALA A 303 -4.22 -1.64 15.67
C ALA A 303 -5.10 -0.48 16.19
N GLY A 304 -5.74 0.29 15.32
CA GLY A 304 -6.61 1.41 15.70
C GLY A 304 -5.90 2.74 15.96
N GLN A 305 -4.62 2.77 16.34
CA GLN A 305 -3.92 4.03 16.68
C GLN A 305 -3.81 5.02 15.50
N HIS A 306 -3.63 4.53 14.26
CA HIS A 306 -3.66 5.41 13.08
C HIS A 306 -5.04 6.01 12.85
N GLY A 307 -6.10 5.22 13.08
CA GLY A 307 -7.47 5.70 13.03
C GLY A 307 -7.75 6.78 14.10
N VAL A 308 -7.29 6.56 15.34
CA VAL A 308 -7.39 7.54 16.43
C VAL A 308 -6.65 8.83 16.07
N ALA A 309 -5.39 8.71 15.62
CA ALA A 309 -4.59 9.87 15.21
C ALA A 309 -5.27 10.67 14.09
N THR A 310 -5.74 9.99 13.05
CA THR A 310 -6.44 10.63 11.92
C THR A 310 -7.73 11.31 12.38
N ALA A 311 -8.56 10.62 13.18
CA ALA A 311 -9.80 11.16 13.70
C ALA A 311 -9.58 12.40 14.59
N THR A 312 -8.55 12.38 15.45
CA THR A 312 -8.18 13.52 16.30
C THR A 312 -7.84 14.75 15.46
N VAL A 313 -7.01 14.60 14.43
CA VAL A 313 -6.62 15.72 13.56
C VAL A 313 -7.80 16.21 12.73
N CYS A 314 -8.65 15.31 12.23
CA CYS A 314 -9.87 15.68 11.52
C CYS A 314 -10.85 16.46 12.41
N ALA A 315 -11.03 16.04 13.66
CA ALA A 315 -11.86 16.74 14.64
C ALA A 315 -11.33 18.15 14.91
N LYS A 316 -10.00 18.31 15.06
CA LYS A 316 -9.36 19.62 15.23
C LYS A 316 -9.62 20.58 14.06
N PHE A 317 -9.71 20.07 12.85
CA PHE A 317 -9.89 20.86 11.62
C PHE A 317 -11.31 20.85 11.05
N GLY A 318 -12.28 20.20 11.73
CA GLY A 318 -13.67 20.12 11.27
C GLY A 318 -13.84 19.38 9.93
N MET A 319 -13.01 18.36 9.67
CA MET A 319 -13.07 17.56 8.44
C MET A 319 -13.84 16.27 8.65
N GLU A 320 -14.66 15.86 7.67
CA GLU A 320 -15.32 14.55 7.72
C GLU A 320 -14.24 13.44 7.71
N CYS A 321 -14.34 12.48 8.62
CA CYS A 321 -13.39 11.38 8.75
C CYS A 321 -14.10 10.02 8.67
N VAL A 322 -13.62 9.13 7.80
CA VAL A 322 -14.06 7.74 7.71
C VAL A 322 -12.86 6.80 7.82
N ILE A 323 -12.87 5.92 8.80
CA ILE A 323 -11.82 4.93 9.04
C ILE A 323 -12.30 3.55 8.58
N TYR A 324 -11.55 2.91 7.69
CA TYR A 324 -11.74 1.52 7.29
C TYR A 324 -10.91 0.62 8.19
N MET A 325 -11.51 -0.46 8.66
CA MET A 325 -10.88 -1.40 9.59
C MET A 325 -11.41 -2.80 9.33
N GLY A 326 -10.54 -3.80 9.32
CA GLY A 326 -10.95 -5.19 9.15
C GLY A 326 -11.91 -5.61 10.28
N ALA A 327 -12.96 -6.38 9.99
CA ALA A 327 -13.92 -6.80 11.02
C ALA A 327 -13.27 -7.58 12.18
N GLU A 328 -12.24 -8.39 11.90
CA GLU A 328 -11.48 -9.08 12.95
C GLU A 328 -10.63 -8.10 13.77
N ASP A 329 -10.04 -7.09 13.14
CA ASP A 329 -9.31 -6.04 13.86
C ASP A 329 -10.27 -5.15 14.69
N VAL A 330 -11.47 -4.85 14.20
CA VAL A 330 -12.53 -4.14 14.96
C VAL A 330 -12.84 -4.87 16.25
N ARG A 331 -12.92 -6.21 16.21
CA ARG A 331 -13.14 -7.06 17.39
C ARG A 331 -11.95 -6.97 18.35
N ARG A 332 -10.72 -7.15 17.85
CA ARG A 332 -9.48 -7.13 18.66
C ARG A 332 -9.21 -5.76 19.31
N GLN A 333 -9.63 -4.67 18.66
CA GLN A 333 -9.28 -3.29 19.05
C GLN A 333 -10.53 -2.44 19.32
N ALA A 334 -11.57 -3.04 19.92
CA ALA A 334 -12.86 -2.42 20.17
C ALA A 334 -12.78 -1.08 20.92
N LEU A 335 -11.84 -0.94 21.86
CA LEU A 335 -11.63 0.31 22.60
C LEU A 335 -11.12 1.44 21.68
N ASN A 336 -10.21 1.14 20.75
CA ASN A 336 -9.75 2.13 19.79
C ASN A 336 -10.83 2.47 18.77
N VAL A 337 -11.67 1.51 18.35
CA VAL A 337 -12.87 1.77 17.53
C VAL A 337 -13.81 2.74 18.24
N PHE A 338 -14.03 2.55 19.55
CA PHE A 338 -14.84 3.45 20.35
C PHE A 338 -14.22 4.86 20.45
N ARG A 339 -12.90 4.97 20.69
CA ARG A 339 -12.17 6.25 20.68
C ARG A 339 -12.32 6.99 19.34
N ILE A 340 -12.22 6.29 18.21
CA ILE A 340 -12.42 6.88 16.88
C ILE A 340 -13.84 7.44 16.72
N LYS A 341 -14.87 6.69 17.16
CA LYS A 341 -16.26 7.14 17.11
C LYS A 341 -16.53 8.32 18.06
N LEU A 342 -15.92 8.34 19.25
CA LEU A 342 -15.98 9.46 20.18
C LEU A 342 -15.42 10.75 19.58
N LEU A 343 -14.40 10.64 18.74
CA LEU A 343 -13.82 11.76 17.99
C LEU A 343 -14.68 12.24 16.81
N GLY A 344 -15.87 11.66 16.60
CA GLY A 344 -16.81 12.02 15.54
C GLY A 344 -16.54 11.38 14.18
N ALA A 345 -15.54 10.49 14.08
CA ALA A 345 -15.25 9.76 12.86
C ALA A 345 -16.17 8.53 12.69
N LYS A 346 -16.48 8.19 11.45
CA LYS A 346 -17.20 6.96 11.11
C LYS A 346 -16.19 5.81 11.01
N VAL A 347 -16.57 4.61 11.48
CA VAL A 347 -15.77 3.39 11.30
C VAL A 347 -16.53 2.42 10.42
N VAL A 348 -15.89 1.95 9.35
CA VAL A 348 -16.42 0.97 8.41
C VAL A 348 -15.69 -0.35 8.65
N ALA A 349 -16.42 -1.35 9.15
CA ALA A 349 -15.91 -2.71 9.32
C ALA A 349 -15.89 -3.43 7.97
N VAL A 350 -14.72 -3.91 7.56
CA VAL A 350 -14.53 -4.64 6.30
C VAL A 350 -14.70 -6.14 6.54
N GLU A 351 -15.78 -6.70 5.99
CA GLU A 351 -16.16 -8.11 6.12
C GLU A 351 -15.57 -9.01 5.00
N ALA A 352 -15.00 -8.38 3.97
CA ALA A 352 -14.38 -9.07 2.85
C ALA A 352 -12.98 -9.58 3.21
N GLY A 353 -12.56 -10.67 2.55
CA GLY A 353 -11.21 -11.21 2.68
C GLY A 353 -10.93 -11.82 4.06
N SER A 354 -9.70 -11.64 4.54
CA SER A 354 -9.24 -12.06 5.87
C SER A 354 -9.78 -11.16 6.98
N ARG A 355 -10.42 -10.04 6.63
CA ARG A 355 -11.01 -9.07 7.57
C ARG A 355 -9.98 -8.42 8.47
N THR A 356 -8.77 -8.20 7.92
CA THR A 356 -7.64 -7.56 8.60
C THR A 356 -7.17 -6.31 7.83
N LEU A 357 -6.06 -5.71 8.26
CA LEU A 357 -5.47 -4.50 7.68
C LEU A 357 -5.34 -4.53 6.15
N ARG A 358 -5.00 -5.66 5.52
CA ARG A 358 -4.95 -5.79 4.05
C ARG A 358 -6.27 -5.36 3.40
N ASP A 359 -7.38 -5.86 3.92
CA ASP A 359 -8.70 -5.61 3.35
C ASP A 359 -9.21 -4.21 3.67
N ALA A 360 -8.81 -3.66 4.83
CA ALA A 360 -9.04 -2.25 5.15
C ALA A 360 -8.35 -1.31 4.14
N VAL A 361 -7.09 -1.59 3.75
CA VAL A 361 -6.38 -0.84 2.70
C VAL A 361 -7.11 -0.97 1.36
N ASN A 362 -7.56 -2.18 0.99
CA ASN A 362 -8.32 -2.41 -0.24
C ASN A 362 -9.58 -1.54 -0.31
N GLU A 363 -10.39 -1.53 0.74
CA GLU A 363 -11.62 -0.73 0.78
C GLU A 363 -11.34 0.77 0.85
N ALA A 364 -10.30 1.20 1.56
CA ALA A 364 -9.89 2.60 1.59
C ALA A 364 -9.47 3.09 0.19
N LEU A 365 -8.67 2.32 -0.55
CA LEU A 365 -8.29 2.65 -1.93
C LEU A 365 -9.51 2.67 -2.88
N ARG A 366 -10.45 1.73 -2.72
CA ARG A 366 -11.71 1.70 -3.48
C ARG A 366 -12.58 2.94 -3.20
N ALA A 367 -12.70 3.34 -1.94
CA ALA A 367 -13.42 4.55 -1.59
C ALA A 367 -12.71 5.82 -2.08
N TRP A 368 -11.37 5.83 -2.03
CA TRP A 368 -10.57 6.95 -2.46
C TRP A 368 -10.75 7.22 -3.96
N VAL A 369 -10.63 6.19 -4.79
CA VAL A 369 -10.71 6.33 -6.25
C VAL A 369 -12.07 6.90 -6.68
N VAL A 370 -13.16 6.57 -5.98
CA VAL A 370 -14.51 7.06 -6.28
C VAL A 370 -14.68 8.56 -5.97
N HIS A 371 -13.94 9.10 -5.00
CA HIS A 371 -14.13 10.45 -4.48
C HIS A 371 -12.86 11.31 -4.52
N LEU A 372 -12.00 11.11 -5.53
CA LEU A 372 -10.70 11.78 -5.64
C LEU A 372 -10.78 13.30 -5.49
N ASP A 373 -11.84 13.94 -5.99
CA ASP A 373 -11.96 15.41 -5.99
C ASP A 373 -12.10 15.99 -4.59
N THR A 374 -12.85 15.33 -3.71
CA THR A 374 -13.18 15.83 -2.37
C THR A 374 -12.42 15.14 -1.23
N THR A 375 -11.92 13.93 -1.49
CA THR A 375 -11.41 13.03 -0.45
C THR A 375 -9.89 12.85 -0.52
N HIS A 376 -9.21 12.99 0.61
CA HIS A 376 -7.81 12.60 0.77
C HIS A 376 -7.71 11.28 1.56
N TYR A 377 -6.88 10.36 1.08
CA TYR A 377 -6.58 9.13 1.78
C TYR A 377 -5.32 9.32 2.63
N VAL A 378 -5.47 9.37 3.96
CA VAL A 378 -4.37 9.45 4.92
C VAL A 378 -3.88 8.02 5.19
N ILE A 379 -2.99 7.54 4.34
CA ILE A 379 -2.43 6.19 4.49
C ILE A 379 -1.50 6.12 5.70
N GLY A 380 -1.62 5.05 6.50
CA GLY A 380 -0.93 4.93 7.78
C GLY A 380 0.44 4.27 7.73
N SER A 381 0.77 3.63 6.61
CA SER A 381 1.99 2.84 6.40
C SER A 381 2.79 3.36 5.21
N ALA A 382 4.10 3.12 5.19
CA ALA A 382 4.99 3.56 4.11
C ALA A 382 4.84 2.70 2.83
N ILE A 383 3.60 2.41 2.46
CA ILE A 383 3.15 1.59 1.33
C ILE A 383 2.29 2.45 0.40
N GLY A 384 1.65 1.81 -0.58
CA GLY A 384 0.71 2.48 -1.47
C GLY A 384 1.40 3.08 -2.70
N PRO A 385 0.62 3.63 -3.64
CA PRO A 385 1.17 4.23 -4.84
C PRO A 385 1.98 5.49 -4.51
N HIS A 386 2.95 5.82 -5.37
CA HIS A 386 3.64 7.12 -5.27
C HIS A 386 2.61 8.28 -5.29
N PRO A 387 2.77 9.32 -4.45
CA PRO A 387 3.91 9.63 -3.55
C PRO A 387 3.77 9.16 -2.10
N PHE A 388 2.79 8.30 -1.77
CA PHE A 388 2.49 7.96 -0.38
C PHE A 388 3.66 7.39 0.44
N PRO A 389 4.45 6.41 -0.05
CA PRO A 389 5.60 5.92 0.70
C PRO A 389 6.57 7.05 1.08
N THR A 390 6.82 7.97 0.15
CA THR A 390 7.70 9.14 0.35
C THR A 390 7.12 10.11 1.37
N ILE A 391 5.82 10.39 1.31
CA ILE A 391 5.12 11.24 2.29
C ILE A 391 5.25 10.64 3.68
N VAL A 392 4.88 9.36 3.86
CA VAL A 392 4.90 8.71 5.18
C VAL A 392 6.31 8.65 5.74
N ARG A 393 7.30 8.25 4.94
CA ARG A 393 8.71 8.27 5.37
C ARG A 393 9.16 9.66 5.80
N THR A 394 8.83 10.69 5.03
CA THR A 394 9.24 12.08 5.33
C THR A 394 8.59 12.60 6.61
N LEU A 395 7.31 12.31 6.82
CA LEU A 395 6.61 12.72 8.04
C LEU A 395 7.05 11.93 9.27
N GLN A 396 7.65 10.75 9.08
CA GLN A 396 8.15 9.91 10.17
C GLN A 396 9.67 10.02 10.38
N SER A 397 10.42 10.70 9.50
CA SER A 397 11.89 10.82 9.63
C SER A 397 12.31 11.57 10.89
N VAL A 398 11.42 12.39 11.45
CA VAL A 398 11.59 13.05 12.74
C VAL A 398 12.01 12.06 13.84
N ILE A 399 11.53 10.81 13.81
CA ILE A 399 11.90 9.77 14.78
C ILE A 399 13.42 9.55 14.80
N GLY A 400 14.01 9.26 13.63
CA GLY A 400 15.45 9.02 13.53
C GLY A 400 16.28 10.32 13.61
N GLU A 401 15.73 11.46 13.20
CA GLU A 401 16.39 12.77 13.30
C GLU A 401 16.54 13.18 14.77
N GLU A 402 15.47 13.08 15.56
CA GLU A 402 15.50 13.33 17.00
C GLU A 402 16.44 12.34 17.70
N THR A 403 16.37 11.04 17.35
CA THR A 403 17.29 10.02 17.89
C THR A 403 18.76 10.39 17.62
N LYS A 404 19.08 10.92 16.43
CA LYS A 404 20.45 11.31 16.08
C LYS A 404 20.94 12.48 16.93
N GLU A 405 20.09 13.48 17.12
CA GLU A 405 20.37 14.64 17.96
C GLU A 405 20.53 14.25 19.44
N GLN A 406 19.64 13.40 19.92
CA GLN A 406 19.60 12.85 21.27
C GLN A 406 20.85 12.01 21.59
N MET A 407 21.19 11.04 20.74
CA MET A 407 22.41 10.23 20.88
C MET A 407 23.68 11.09 20.87
N GLN A 408 23.71 12.14 20.06
CA GLN A 408 24.82 13.10 20.06
C GLN A 408 24.92 13.86 21.39
N LYS A 409 23.79 14.24 22.02
CA LYS A 409 23.77 14.90 23.33
C LYS A 409 24.17 13.96 24.47
N LEU A 410 23.67 12.73 24.47
CA LEU A 410 23.93 11.75 25.54
C LEU A 410 25.34 11.17 25.48
N THR A 411 25.82 10.83 24.28
CA THR A 411 27.02 9.99 24.13
C THR A 411 28.11 10.62 23.28
N GLY A 412 27.83 11.77 22.64
CA GLY A 412 28.76 12.43 21.72
C GLY A 412 28.97 11.68 20.40
N ARG A 413 28.23 10.60 20.15
CA ARG A 413 28.39 9.72 18.97
C ARG A 413 27.06 9.15 18.48
N LEU A 414 27.08 8.57 17.28
CA LEU A 414 25.96 7.79 16.74
C LEU A 414 25.82 6.44 17.46
N PRO A 415 24.62 5.84 17.48
CA PRO A 415 24.44 4.48 17.99
C PRO A 415 25.13 3.46 17.09
N ASP A 416 25.56 2.33 17.67
CA ASP A 416 26.15 1.22 16.90
C ASP A 416 25.06 0.39 16.18
N ALA A 417 23.82 0.45 16.68
CA ALA A 417 22.66 -0.13 16.04
C ALA A 417 21.36 0.62 16.38
N VAL A 418 20.41 0.60 15.46
CA VAL A 418 19.02 0.99 15.69
C VAL A 418 18.09 -0.19 15.36
N VAL A 419 17.10 -0.44 16.22
CA VAL A 419 16.19 -1.58 16.12
C VAL A 419 14.75 -1.08 16.09
N ALA A 420 13.94 -1.57 15.14
CA ALA A 420 12.53 -1.20 15.02
C ALA A 420 11.66 -2.37 14.56
N CYS A 421 10.40 -2.40 15.00
CA CYS A 421 9.44 -3.37 14.49
C CYS A 421 9.01 -3.03 13.06
N VAL A 422 8.72 -4.06 12.27
CA VAL A 422 8.42 -3.94 10.84
C VAL A 422 7.09 -4.62 10.55
N GLY A 423 6.15 -3.82 10.07
CA GLY A 423 4.91 -4.25 9.40
C GLY A 423 4.82 -3.53 8.06
N GLY A 424 3.80 -2.70 7.85
CA GLY A 424 3.75 -1.79 6.69
C GLY A 424 4.90 -0.76 6.64
N GLY A 425 5.65 -0.59 7.74
CA GLY A 425 6.99 -0.02 7.73
C GLY A 425 7.13 1.44 8.17
N SER A 426 6.05 2.16 8.49
CA SER A 426 6.12 3.60 8.86
C SER A 426 7.08 3.88 10.02
N ASN A 427 7.08 3.02 11.04
CA ASN A 427 7.93 3.11 12.21
C ASN A 427 9.41 2.90 11.85
N ALA A 428 9.69 1.80 11.17
CA ALA A 428 11.04 1.42 10.78
C ALA A 428 11.66 2.41 9.78
N VAL A 429 10.92 2.88 8.77
CA VAL A 429 11.47 3.87 7.82
C VAL A 429 11.74 5.21 8.50
N GLY A 430 10.91 5.63 9.45
CA GLY A 430 11.10 6.86 10.21
C GLY A 430 12.38 6.82 11.04
N MET A 431 12.64 5.70 11.71
CA MET A 431 13.88 5.47 12.45
C MET A 431 15.09 5.31 11.52
N PHE A 432 15.00 4.49 10.48
CA PHE A 432 16.16 4.09 9.67
C PHE A 432 16.61 5.16 8.69
N TYR A 433 15.68 5.91 8.09
CA TYR A 433 15.99 6.82 6.99
C TYR A 433 17.13 7.81 7.31
N PRO A 434 17.14 8.49 8.48
CA PRO A 434 18.22 9.42 8.84
C PRO A 434 19.59 8.76 9.03
N PHE A 435 19.64 7.45 9.28
CA PHE A 435 20.87 6.66 9.44
C PHE A 435 21.31 5.95 8.16
N THR A 436 20.54 6.01 7.06
CA THR A 436 20.84 5.25 5.83
C THR A 436 22.22 5.54 5.25
N LYS A 437 22.72 6.77 5.42
CA LYS A 437 24.05 7.21 4.96
C LYS A 437 25.17 7.03 5.99
N ASP A 438 24.85 6.53 7.19
CA ASP A 438 25.81 6.30 8.28
C ASP A 438 26.14 4.80 8.36
N PRO A 439 27.13 4.29 7.62
CA PRO A 439 27.42 2.85 7.55
C PRO A 439 27.90 2.26 8.89
N SER A 440 28.32 3.11 9.84
CA SER A 440 28.64 2.69 11.21
C SER A 440 27.42 2.23 12.01
N VAL A 441 26.21 2.59 11.59
CA VAL A 441 24.96 2.27 12.31
C VAL A 441 24.29 1.06 11.65
N ARG A 442 24.20 -0.06 12.39
CA ARG A 442 23.42 -1.23 11.96
C ARG A 442 21.93 -0.92 12.02
N LEU A 443 21.18 -1.32 11.00
CA LEU A 443 19.72 -1.17 10.95
C LEU A 443 19.08 -2.55 11.06
N LEU A 444 18.36 -2.83 12.15
CA LEU A 444 17.71 -4.12 12.38
C LEU A 444 16.19 -3.94 12.43
N GLY A 445 15.51 -4.45 11.41
CA GLY A 445 14.06 -4.58 11.41
C GLY A 445 13.62 -5.92 12.01
N VAL A 446 12.60 -5.90 12.87
CA VAL A 446 12.01 -7.12 13.44
C VAL A 446 10.58 -7.28 12.95
N GLU A 447 10.35 -8.28 12.13
CA GLU A 447 9.05 -8.61 11.56
C GLU A 447 8.25 -9.56 12.46
N ALA A 448 6.93 -9.60 12.25
CA ALA A 448 6.06 -10.54 12.94
C ALA A 448 6.20 -11.96 12.37
N GLY A 449 6.76 -12.86 13.17
CA GLY A 449 6.91 -14.28 12.88
C GLY A 449 5.67 -15.13 13.18
N GLY A 450 4.64 -14.57 13.81
CA GLY A 450 3.37 -15.25 14.09
C GLY A 450 3.56 -16.57 14.84
N ASP A 451 2.96 -17.64 14.33
CA ASP A 451 3.07 -19.00 14.90
C ASP A 451 4.43 -19.68 14.61
N GLY A 452 5.27 -19.07 13.76
CA GLY A 452 6.52 -19.62 13.25
C GLY A 452 6.67 -19.39 11.74
N THR A 453 7.86 -19.05 11.26
CA THR A 453 8.09 -18.76 9.84
C THR A 453 8.21 -19.99 8.94
N ASP A 454 8.23 -21.18 9.54
CA ASP A 454 8.04 -22.48 8.90
C ASP A 454 6.56 -22.79 8.61
N THR A 455 5.64 -22.00 9.17
CA THR A 455 4.20 -22.10 8.93
C THR A 455 3.73 -21.04 7.92
N ALA A 456 2.47 -21.13 7.46
CA ALA A 456 1.85 -20.05 6.68
C ALA A 456 1.29 -18.90 7.55
N ARG A 457 1.45 -18.98 8.88
CA ARG A 457 0.81 -18.12 9.87
C ARG A 457 1.81 -17.11 10.43
N HIS A 458 2.29 -16.21 9.57
CA HIS A 458 3.20 -15.14 9.95
C HIS A 458 3.00 -13.90 9.07
N SER A 459 3.72 -12.82 9.38
CA SER A 459 3.78 -11.58 8.58
C SER A 459 5.22 -11.14 8.25
N ALA A 460 6.18 -12.08 8.31
CA ALA A 460 7.60 -11.88 8.00
C ALA A 460 7.88 -11.71 6.49
N THR A 461 7.49 -10.55 5.95
CA THR A 461 7.46 -10.25 4.52
C THR A 461 8.84 -10.17 3.88
N LEU A 462 9.82 -9.56 4.55
CA LEU A 462 11.19 -9.41 4.05
C LEU A 462 11.98 -10.70 4.26
N SER A 463 11.74 -11.45 5.33
CA SER A 463 12.42 -12.72 5.58
C SER A 463 11.90 -13.86 4.69
N HIS A 464 10.59 -13.94 4.42
CA HIS A 464 9.97 -15.10 3.75
C HIS A 464 9.11 -14.75 2.52
N GLY A 465 8.96 -13.48 2.17
CA GLY A 465 8.21 -13.05 0.99
C GLY A 465 9.04 -13.02 -0.29
N SER A 466 8.37 -12.73 -1.40
CA SER A 466 8.98 -12.55 -2.71
C SER A 466 8.53 -11.23 -3.35
N LYS A 467 9.28 -10.75 -4.34
CA LYS A 467 8.96 -9.50 -5.04
C LYS A 467 7.61 -9.62 -5.76
N GLY A 468 6.78 -8.59 -5.62
CA GLY A 468 5.50 -8.47 -6.31
C GLY A 468 4.95 -7.06 -6.20
N VAL A 469 3.72 -6.88 -6.66
CA VAL A 469 2.97 -5.63 -6.68
C VAL A 469 1.74 -5.79 -5.78
N LEU A 470 1.60 -4.90 -4.80
CA LEU A 470 0.43 -4.85 -3.93
C LEU A 470 0.12 -3.39 -3.64
N HIS A 471 -1.16 -3.02 -3.68
CA HIS A 471 -1.63 -1.66 -3.39
C HIS A 471 -0.87 -0.56 -4.18
N GLY A 472 -0.51 -0.84 -5.44
CA GLY A 472 0.15 0.13 -6.32
C GLY A 472 1.65 0.34 -6.07
N VAL A 473 2.30 -0.55 -5.32
CA VAL A 473 3.75 -0.51 -5.11
C VAL A 473 4.40 -1.86 -5.39
N ARG A 474 5.55 -1.83 -6.05
CA ARG A 474 6.42 -3.00 -6.23
C ARG A 474 7.34 -3.14 -5.02
N THR A 475 7.26 -4.26 -4.32
CA THR A 475 7.95 -4.49 -3.04
C THR A 475 8.02 -6.00 -2.72
N TYR A 476 8.64 -6.38 -1.61
CA TYR A 476 8.47 -7.74 -1.07
C TYR A 476 7.06 -7.89 -0.51
N ILE A 477 6.42 -9.02 -0.82
CA ILE A 477 5.09 -9.38 -0.35
C ILE A 477 5.04 -10.87 -0.02
N LEU A 478 4.15 -11.24 0.90
CA LEU A 478 3.77 -12.63 1.15
C LEU A 478 2.75 -13.06 0.10
N GLN A 479 3.15 -14.02 -0.72
CA GLN A 479 2.35 -14.54 -1.83
C GLN A 479 2.68 -16.01 -2.05
N ASN A 480 1.72 -16.77 -2.58
CA ASN A 480 1.93 -18.18 -2.94
C ASN A 480 2.65 -18.32 -4.29
N GLU A 481 2.91 -19.56 -4.70
CA GLU A 481 3.59 -19.89 -5.97
C GLU A 481 2.85 -19.37 -7.22
N ASP A 482 1.54 -19.13 -7.12
CA ASP A 482 0.70 -18.58 -8.19
C ASP A 482 0.63 -17.04 -8.17
N GLY A 483 1.36 -16.39 -7.27
CA GLY A 483 1.37 -14.92 -7.12
C GLY A 483 0.12 -14.35 -6.46
N GLN A 484 -0.70 -15.19 -5.81
CA GLN A 484 -1.81 -14.74 -4.99
C GLN A 484 -1.29 -14.27 -3.64
N ILE A 485 -1.82 -13.15 -3.14
CA ILE A 485 -1.45 -12.61 -1.84
C ILE A 485 -1.85 -13.59 -0.75
N ALA A 486 -0.90 -13.98 0.10
CA ALA A 486 -1.15 -14.88 1.20
C ALA A 486 -1.96 -14.19 2.30
N ASP A 487 -2.68 -14.98 3.08
CA ASP A 487 -3.20 -14.52 4.37
C ASP A 487 -2.06 -14.48 5.39
N THR A 488 -2.19 -13.63 6.39
CA THR A 488 -1.14 -13.34 7.37
C THR A 488 -1.62 -13.59 8.79
N HIS A 489 -0.66 -13.65 9.71
CA HIS A 489 -0.94 -13.72 11.13
C HIS A 489 0.11 -12.97 11.93
N SER A 490 -0.36 -12.33 13.00
CA SER A 490 0.45 -11.83 14.11
C SER A 490 -0.46 -11.60 15.31
N ILE A 491 0.08 -11.78 16.52
CA ILE A 491 -0.56 -11.28 17.75
C ILE A 491 -0.76 -9.76 17.72
N SER A 492 0.08 -9.04 16.97
CA SER A 492 -0.01 -7.60 16.77
C SER A 492 -0.79 -7.25 15.49
N ALA A 493 -1.99 -6.72 15.65
CA ALA A 493 -2.81 -6.24 14.53
C ALA A 493 -2.12 -5.12 13.71
N GLY A 494 -1.15 -4.41 14.29
CA GLY A 494 -0.37 -3.40 13.56
C GLY A 494 0.69 -3.96 12.62
N LEU A 495 1.10 -5.22 12.82
CA LEU A 495 2.09 -5.92 12.00
C LEU A 495 1.47 -6.99 11.07
N ASP A 496 0.17 -7.27 11.21
CA ASP A 496 -0.59 -8.25 10.43
C ASP A 496 -0.90 -7.73 9.01
N TYR A 497 0.13 -7.70 8.16
CA TYR A 497 0.05 -7.18 6.79
C TYR A 497 1.04 -7.91 5.85
N PRO A 498 0.62 -8.33 4.63
CA PRO A 498 1.41 -9.18 3.73
C PRO A 498 2.43 -8.42 2.87
N GLY A 499 2.78 -7.19 3.22
CA GLY A 499 3.61 -6.32 2.40
C GLY A 499 4.48 -5.42 3.24
N VAL A 500 5.38 -4.70 2.59
CA VAL A 500 6.28 -3.78 3.27
C VAL A 500 6.58 -2.57 2.39
N GLY A 501 6.99 -1.45 2.99
CA GLY A 501 7.38 -0.27 2.22
C GLY A 501 8.53 -0.52 1.25
N PRO A 502 8.55 0.15 0.07
CA PRO A 502 9.56 -0.10 -0.96
C PRO A 502 10.98 0.28 -0.55
N GLU A 503 11.15 1.26 0.35
CA GLU A 503 12.48 1.62 0.87
C GLU A 503 13.08 0.52 1.75
N LEU A 504 12.29 -0.14 2.60
CA LEU A 504 12.75 -1.29 3.40
C LEU A 504 13.15 -2.46 2.49
N SER A 505 12.35 -2.74 1.47
CA SER A 505 12.68 -3.71 0.42
C SER A 505 14.00 -3.39 -0.29
N SER A 506 14.23 -2.11 -0.61
CA SER A 506 15.49 -1.64 -1.21
C SER A 506 16.67 -1.81 -0.25
N TRP A 507 16.52 -1.47 1.03
CA TRP A 507 17.59 -1.62 2.02
C TRP A 507 17.92 -3.07 2.33
N LYS A 508 16.94 -3.98 2.28
CA LYS A 508 17.18 -5.43 2.32
C LYS A 508 18.05 -5.87 1.14
N ASP A 509 17.65 -5.54 -0.08
CA ASP A 509 18.37 -5.95 -1.30
C ASP A 509 19.79 -5.38 -1.36
N GLN A 510 19.99 -4.18 -0.83
CA GLN A 510 21.30 -3.53 -0.72
C GLN A 510 22.11 -4.01 0.49
N SER A 511 21.57 -4.92 1.31
CA SER A 511 22.16 -5.34 2.59
C SER A 511 22.46 -4.18 3.54
N ARG A 512 21.77 -3.04 3.39
CA ARG A 512 21.91 -1.86 4.27
C ARG A 512 21.17 -2.08 5.59
N ALA A 513 20.05 -2.77 5.55
CA ALA A 513 19.26 -3.17 6.72
C ALA A 513 19.11 -4.69 6.76
N GLN A 514 19.16 -5.24 7.96
CA GLN A 514 18.93 -6.65 8.24
C GLN A 514 17.53 -6.83 8.81
N PHE A 515 16.90 -7.96 8.51
CA PHE A 515 15.54 -8.26 8.94
C PHE A 515 15.49 -9.67 9.54
N ILE A 516 14.92 -9.76 10.73
CA ILE A 516 14.65 -11.01 11.43
C ILE A 516 13.16 -11.10 11.77
N ALA A 517 12.66 -12.30 12.02
CA ALA A 517 11.29 -12.51 12.47
C ALA A 517 11.26 -12.91 13.94
N ALA A 518 10.32 -12.36 14.70
CA ALA A 518 10.03 -12.77 16.07
C ALA A 518 8.63 -13.41 16.14
N THR A 519 8.53 -14.65 16.60
CA THR A 519 7.24 -15.33 16.80
C THR A 519 6.41 -14.63 17.87
N ASP A 520 5.11 -14.92 17.93
CA ASP A 520 4.22 -14.33 18.93
C ASP A 520 4.68 -14.67 20.37
N ALA A 521 5.26 -15.87 20.57
CA ALA A 521 5.89 -16.24 21.83
C ALA A 521 7.11 -15.37 22.16
N GLN A 522 7.97 -15.11 21.18
CA GLN A 522 9.15 -14.25 21.34
C GLN A 522 8.75 -12.77 21.55
N ALA A 523 7.72 -12.30 20.86
CA ALA A 523 7.14 -10.99 21.09
C ALA A 523 6.62 -10.85 22.53
N LEU A 524 5.93 -11.87 23.08
CA LEU A 524 5.49 -11.85 24.47
C LEU A 524 6.66 -11.94 25.48
N GLN A 525 7.78 -12.59 25.13
CA GLN A 525 9.00 -12.50 25.94
C GLN A 525 9.54 -11.06 25.98
N GLY A 526 9.56 -10.37 24.84
CA GLY A 526 9.91 -8.95 24.77
C GLY A 526 8.96 -8.05 25.56
N PHE A 527 7.65 -8.30 25.44
CA PHE A 527 6.61 -7.60 26.20
C PHE A 527 6.82 -7.75 27.71
N ARG A 528 7.01 -9.00 28.17
CA ARG A 528 7.28 -9.33 29.56
C ARG A 528 8.53 -8.62 30.07
N LEU A 529 9.63 -8.73 29.34
CA LEU A 529 10.94 -8.25 29.77
C LEU A 529 10.90 -6.76 30.13
N ILE A 530 10.38 -5.92 29.22
CA ILE A 530 10.33 -4.47 29.46
C ILE A 530 9.24 -4.09 30.49
N THR A 531 8.17 -4.88 30.61
CA THR A 531 7.16 -4.68 31.64
C THR A 531 7.72 -4.97 33.04
N GLU A 532 8.45 -6.07 33.21
CA GLU A 532 8.98 -6.51 34.51
C GLU A 532 10.24 -5.74 34.93
N LEU A 533 11.09 -5.32 33.98
CA LEU A 533 12.35 -4.62 34.28
C LEU A 533 12.19 -3.10 34.33
N GLU A 534 11.46 -2.51 33.37
CA GLU A 534 11.35 -1.05 33.23
C GLU A 534 10.01 -0.51 33.75
N GLY A 535 9.05 -1.37 34.06
CA GLY A 535 7.69 -0.94 34.43
C GLY A 535 6.92 -0.31 33.27
N ILE A 536 7.32 -0.58 32.03
CA ILE A 536 6.70 -0.04 30.81
C ILE A 536 5.93 -1.15 30.13
N ILE A 537 4.63 -0.95 29.92
CA ILE A 537 3.78 -1.85 29.16
C ILE A 537 3.88 -1.43 27.68
N PRO A 538 4.63 -2.15 26.83
CA PRO A 538 4.90 -1.74 25.47
C PRO A 538 3.73 -2.12 24.55
N ALA A 539 3.61 -1.46 23.39
CA ALA A 539 2.76 -1.98 22.33
C ALA A 539 3.26 -3.37 21.86
N LEU A 540 2.36 -4.26 21.45
CA LEU A 540 2.72 -5.58 20.91
C LEU A 540 3.64 -5.45 19.68
N GLU A 541 3.47 -4.39 18.89
CA GLU A 541 4.36 -4.05 17.76
C GLU A 541 5.81 -3.94 18.22
N SER A 542 6.12 -3.03 19.16
CA SER A 542 7.49 -2.82 19.64
C SER A 542 7.99 -3.95 20.53
N SER A 543 7.11 -4.79 21.07
CA SER A 543 7.52 -6.00 21.80
C SER A 543 8.33 -6.97 20.93
N HIS A 544 8.04 -7.02 19.62
CA HIS A 544 8.87 -7.75 18.64
C HIS A 544 10.27 -7.13 18.57
N ALA A 545 10.35 -5.80 18.50
CA ALA A 545 11.62 -5.08 18.45
C ALA A 545 12.45 -5.26 19.72
N VAL A 546 11.82 -5.31 20.90
CA VAL A 546 12.49 -5.61 22.18
C VAL A 546 13.19 -6.96 22.09
N PHE A 547 12.49 -8.01 21.65
CA PHE A 547 13.08 -9.33 21.48
C PHE A 547 14.30 -9.29 20.54
N GLY A 548 14.16 -8.67 19.37
CA GLY A 548 15.27 -8.57 18.41
C GLY A 548 16.44 -7.72 18.91
N ALA A 549 16.19 -6.68 19.70
CA ALA A 549 17.24 -5.87 20.32
C ALA A 549 18.05 -6.68 21.35
N VAL A 550 17.38 -7.51 22.15
CA VAL A 550 18.03 -8.42 23.11
C VAL A 550 18.89 -9.46 22.37
N GLU A 551 18.37 -10.06 21.30
CA GLU A 551 19.15 -11.01 20.49
C GLU A 551 20.37 -10.33 19.84
N LEU A 552 20.20 -9.10 19.34
CA LEU A 552 21.32 -8.32 18.80
C LEU A 552 22.36 -8.00 19.89
N ALA A 553 21.93 -7.56 21.07
CA ALA A 553 22.82 -7.21 22.18
C ALA A 553 23.72 -8.38 22.62
N LYS A 554 23.22 -9.63 22.56
CA LYS A 554 24.02 -10.83 22.84
C LYS A 554 25.21 -11.01 21.90
N THR A 555 25.17 -10.40 20.71
CA THR A 555 26.26 -10.45 19.71
C THR A 555 27.22 -9.25 19.79
N MET A 556 26.91 -8.28 20.65
CA MET A 556 27.60 -7.00 20.74
C MET A 556 28.65 -6.98 21.85
N LYS A 557 29.61 -6.07 21.71
CA LYS A 557 30.65 -5.85 22.72
C LYS A 557 30.13 -4.93 23.81
N LYS A 558 30.65 -5.11 25.02
CA LYS A 558 30.39 -4.19 26.14
C LYS A 558 30.78 -2.76 25.72
N GLY A 559 29.87 -1.80 25.95
CA GLY A 559 30.07 -0.38 25.61
C GLY A 559 29.57 0.02 24.22
N GLU A 560 29.10 -0.91 23.39
CA GLU A 560 28.36 -0.56 22.17
C GLU A 560 26.92 -0.15 22.54
N ASN A 561 26.38 0.83 21.81
CA ASN A 561 25.07 1.44 22.06
C ASN A 561 24.02 0.93 21.06
N ILE A 562 22.85 0.54 21.56
CA ILE A 562 21.69 0.15 20.77
C ILE A 562 20.55 1.12 21.06
N VAL A 563 19.93 1.68 20.03
CA VAL A 563 18.65 2.39 20.19
C VAL A 563 17.52 1.46 19.78
N LEU A 564 16.58 1.26 20.68
CA LEU A 564 15.32 0.56 20.42
C LEU A 564 14.20 1.57 20.16
N ASN A 565 13.57 1.50 18.99
CA ASN A 565 12.41 2.31 18.68
C ASN A 565 11.13 1.76 19.36
N LEU A 566 10.89 2.22 20.59
CA LEU A 566 9.75 1.83 21.42
C LEU A 566 8.52 2.69 21.13
N SER A 567 7.89 2.44 19.99
CA SER A 567 6.72 3.17 19.55
C SER A 567 5.41 2.56 20.04
N GLY A 568 4.51 3.43 20.47
CA GLY A 568 3.15 3.07 20.83
C GLY A 568 2.96 2.58 22.26
N ARG A 569 1.70 2.63 22.70
CA ARG A 569 1.28 2.24 24.05
C ARG A 569 0.73 0.82 24.13
N GLY A 570 1.06 0.11 25.21
CA GLY A 570 0.62 -1.26 25.46
C GLY A 570 -0.75 -1.41 26.14
N ASP A 571 -1.31 -0.35 26.72
CA ASP A 571 -2.66 -0.37 27.34
C ASP A 571 -3.73 -0.89 26.37
N LYS A 572 -3.60 -0.56 25.08
CA LYS A 572 -4.51 -1.03 24.02
C LYS A 572 -4.43 -2.53 23.77
N ASP A 573 -3.33 -3.18 24.13
CA ASP A 573 -3.05 -4.57 23.79
C ASP A 573 -3.18 -5.52 24.99
N VAL A 574 -3.36 -5.00 26.21
CA VAL A 574 -3.44 -5.82 27.44
C VAL A 574 -4.48 -6.91 27.35
N GLN A 575 -5.66 -6.65 26.76
CA GLN A 575 -6.68 -7.67 26.58
C GLN A 575 -6.21 -8.78 25.62
N SER A 576 -5.57 -8.42 24.50
CA SER A 576 -5.02 -9.38 23.55
C SER A 576 -3.92 -10.25 24.17
N VAL A 577 -3.08 -9.64 25.03
CA VAL A 577 -2.07 -10.38 25.81
C VAL A 577 -2.74 -11.34 26.78
N ALA A 578 -3.74 -10.88 27.55
CA ALA A 578 -4.50 -11.71 28.48
C ALA A 578 -5.19 -12.89 27.78
N ASP A 579 -5.73 -12.67 26.59
CA ASP A 579 -6.40 -13.71 25.79
C ASP A 579 -5.40 -14.73 25.21
N ALA A 580 -4.18 -14.31 24.88
CA ALA A 580 -3.14 -15.17 24.30
C ALA A 580 -2.33 -15.96 25.34
N LEU A 581 -2.23 -15.45 26.58
CA LEU A 581 -1.44 -16.06 27.65
C LEU A 581 -1.84 -17.50 28.03
N PRO A 582 -3.12 -17.91 28.05
CA PRO A 582 -3.48 -19.30 28.31
C PRO A 582 -2.81 -20.31 27.36
N GLU A 583 -2.56 -19.90 26.11
CA GLU A 583 -1.90 -20.76 25.11
C GLU A 583 -0.39 -20.56 25.05
N ILE A 584 0.07 -19.29 25.03
CA ILE A 584 1.49 -18.96 24.83
C ILE A 584 2.28 -18.97 26.15
N GLY A 585 1.65 -18.57 27.25
CA GLY A 585 2.26 -18.47 28.57
C GLY A 585 3.02 -19.73 29.02
N PRO A 586 2.43 -20.94 28.89
CA PRO A 586 3.13 -22.19 29.18
C PRO A 586 4.40 -22.41 28.34
N LYS A 587 4.43 -21.92 27.10
CA LYS A 587 5.58 -22.07 26.17
C LYS A 587 6.78 -21.20 26.60
N ILE A 588 6.53 -20.09 27.30
CA ILE A 588 7.54 -19.09 27.70
C ILE A 588 7.71 -18.96 29.23
N GLY A 589 7.07 -19.84 30.01
CA GLY A 589 7.12 -19.81 31.47
C GLY A 589 6.56 -18.52 32.06
N TRP A 590 5.45 -18.03 31.51
CA TRP A 590 4.79 -16.80 31.96
C TRP A 590 3.30 -17.06 32.22
N ASP A 591 2.94 -17.22 33.48
CA ASP A 591 1.56 -17.46 33.92
C ASP A 591 1.08 -16.30 34.78
N LEU A 592 0.14 -15.51 34.24
CA LEU A 592 -0.52 -14.40 34.95
C LEU A 592 -1.98 -14.72 35.29
N ARG A 593 -2.41 -15.98 35.13
CA ARG A 593 -3.82 -16.34 35.38
C ARG A 593 -4.21 -15.99 36.82
N PHE A 594 -5.34 -15.30 36.93
CA PHE A 594 -6.14 -15.19 38.14
C PHE A 594 -7.23 -16.26 38.15
#